data_AF-A0A7Y1U054-F1
#
_entry.id   AF-A0A7Y1U054-F1
#
_cell.length_a   1.000
_cell.length_b   1.000
_cell.length_c   1.000
_cell.angle_alpha   90.00
_cell.angle_beta   90.00
_cell.angle_gamma   90.00
#
_symmetry.space_group_name_H-M   'P 1'
#
loop_
_entity.id
_entity.type
_entity.pdbx_description
1 polymer ?
#
loop_
_entity_poly.entity_id
_entity_poly.type
_entity_poly.pdbx_seq_one_letter_code
_entity_poly.pdbx_strand_id
1 'polypeptide(L)' 'TGPWHDQLRQSTGIVKPKTDYAPLEDSPRLLEFYERSLPFFNDLLAHTFDPIPESDDQE' A
#
# COMPACT_ATOMS: atom_id res chain seq x y z
N THR A 1 3.62 -7.17 1.01
CA THR A 1 2.55 -8.09 1.48
C THR A 1 2.88 -8.46 2.90
N GLY A 2 2.05 -8.11 3.88
CA GLY A 2 2.33 -8.33 5.31
C GLY A 2 1.22 -9.11 6.01
N PRO A 3 1.35 -9.35 7.33
CA PRO A 3 0.51 -10.29 8.09
C PRO A 3 -1.00 -9.97 8.03
N TRP A 4 -1.36 -8.68 7.98
CA TRP A 4 -2.75 -8.25 7.90
C TRP A 4 -3.43 -8.66 6.58
N HIS A 5 -2.68 -8.66 5.46
CA HIS A 5 -3.19 -9.11 4.18
C HIS A 5 -3.51 -10.60 4.21
N ASP A 6 -2.72 -11.39 4.93
CA ASP A 6 -2.90 -12.84 4.99
C ASP A 6 -4.11 -13.21 5.86
N GLN A 7 -4.30 -12.51 6.99
CA GLN A 7 -5.50 -12.66 7.83
C GLN A 7 -6.78 -12.26 7.08
N LEU A 8 -6.75 -11.17 6.32
CA LEU A 8 -7.90 -10.73 5.52
C LEU A 8 -8.27 -11.79 4.47
N ARG A 9 -7.29 -12.39 3.80
CA ARG A 9 -7.55 -13.45 2.80
C ARG A 9 -8.13 -14.72 3.43
N GLN A 10 -7.63 -15.10 4.60
CA GLN A 10 -8.13 -16.26 5.33
C GLN A 10 -9.58 -16.07 5.79
N SER A 11 -9.96 -14.87 6.23
CA SER A 11 -11.32 -14.59 6.72
C SER A 11 -12.35 -14.37 5.60
N THR A 12 -11.94 -13.84 4.46
CA THR A 12 -12.85 -13.46 3.36
C THR A 12 -12.88 -14.47 2.21
N GLY A 13 -11.92 -15.40 2.15
CA GLY A 13 -11.74 -16.30 1.01
C GLY A 13 -11.27 -15.59 -0.26
N ILE A 14 -10.87 -14.32 -0.17
CA ILE A 14 -10.33 -13.57 -1.31
C ILE A 14 -8.99 -14.17 -1.70
N VAL A 15 -8.93 -14.75 -2.89
CA VAL A 15 -7.70 -15.28 -3.45
C VAL A 15 -6.88 -14.11 -3.99
N LYS A 16 -5.54 -14.18 -3.85
CA LYS A 16 -4.66 -13.20 -4.49
C LYS A 16 -4.99 -13.15 -5.99
N PRO A 17 -5.34 -11.98 -6.55
CA PRO A 17 -5.51 -11.88 -7.99
C PRO A 17 -4.22 -12.32 -8.67
N LYS A 18 -4.34 -13.21 -9.66
CA LYS A 18 -3.22 -13.68 -10.51
C LYS A 18 -2.82 -12.66 -11.57
N THR A 19 -3.42 -11.47 -11.54
CA THR A 19 -3.17 -10.42 -12.50
C THR A 19 -1.78 -9.87 -12.26
N ASP A 20 -0.87 -10.16 -13.18
CA ASP A 20 0.35 -9.37 -13.33
C ASP A 20 -0.06 -8.04 -13.94
N TYR A 21 0.15 -6.97 -13.20
CA TYR A 21 -0.04 -5.62 -13.73
C TYR A 21 1.04 -5.40 -14.78
N ALA A 22 0.63 -4.90 -15.95
CA ALA A 22 1.59 -4.44 -16.95
C ALA A 22 2.49 -3.35 -16.33
N PRO A 23 3.78 -3.31 -16.68
CA PRO A 23 4.67 -2.18 -16.38
C PRO A 23 3.97 -0.84 -16.65
N LEU A 24 4.16 0.14 -15.76
CA LEU A 24 3.52 1.45 -15.90
C LEU A 24 3.97 2.15 -17.19
N GLU A 25 5.19 1.86 -17.61
CA GLU A 25 5.84 2.36 -18.83
C GLU A 25 5.13 1.91 -20.10
N ASP A 26 4.40 0.78 -20.07
CA ASP A 26 3.67 0.24 -21.21
C ASP A 26 2.38 1.03 -21.52
N SER A 27 1.96 1.92 -20.61
CA SER A 27 0.78 2.76 -20.77
C SER A 27 1.09 4.23 -20.45
N PRO A 28 1.28 5.08 -21.48
CA PRO A 28 1.61 6.49 -21.30
C PRO A 28 0.64 7.24 -20.38
N ARG A 29 -0.64 6.85 -20.40
CA ARG A 29 -1.67 7.45 -19.55
C ARG A 29 -1.52 7.06 -18.08
N LEU A 30 -1.09 5.82 -17.79
CA LEU A 30 -0.84 5.39 -16.41
C LEU A 30 0.40 6.07 -15.83
N LEU A 31 1.45 6.26 -16.64
CA LEU A 31 2.64 7.00 -16.25
C LEU A 31 2.30 8.46 -15.91
N GLU A 32 1.54 9.15 -16.77
CA GLU A 32 1.11 10.52 -16.51
C GLU A 32 0.29 10.62 -15.20
N PHE A 33 -0.63 9.69 -14.97
CA PHE A 33 -1.39 9.67 -13.72
C PHE A 33 -0.50 9.44 -12.50
N TYR A 34 0.45 8.51 -12.59
CA TYR A 34 1.40 8.25 -11.52
C TYR A 34 2.21 9.51 -11.17
N GLU A 35 2.77 10.17 -12.19
CA GLU A 35 3.55 11.40 -12.01
C GLU A 35 2.73 12.53 -11.40
N ARG A 36 1.47 12.67 -11.81
CA ARG A 36 0.54 13.67 -11.24
C ARG A 36 0.13 13.37 -9.80
N SER A 37 0.12 12.10 -9.42
CA SER A 37 -0.24 11.66 -8.07
C SER A 37 0.92 11.72 -7.07
N LEU A 38 2.17 11.70 -7.55
CA LEU A 38 3.37 11.70 -6.71
C LEU A 38 3.42 12.83 -5.66
N PRO A 39 3.12 14.10 -5.98
CA PRO A 39 3.16 15.18 -4.99
C PRO A 39 2.20 14.93 -3.82
N PHE A 40 0.97 14.52 -4.10
CA PHE A 40 -0.03 14.23 -3.07
C PHE A 40 0.34 13.03 -2.21
N PHE A 41 0.96 12.01 -2.82
CA PHE A 41 1.47 10.86 -2.08
C PHE A 41 2.63 11.26 -1.16
N ASN A 42 3.54 12.11 -1.62
CA ASN A 42 4.63 12.62 -0.82
C ASN A 42 4.13 13.50 0.33
N ASP A 43 3.10 14.32 0.11
CA ASP A 43 2.46 15.10 1.16
C ASP A 43 1.80 14.19 2.21
N LEU A 44 1.10 13.13 1.78
CA LEU A 44 0.53 12.13 2.68
C LEU A 44 1.60 11.44 3.52
N LEU A 45 2.74 11.08 2.92
CA LEU A 45 3.88 10.50 3.65
C LEU A 45 4.54 11.51 4.60
N ALA A 46 4.62 12.78 4.24
CA ALA A 46 5.13 13.82 5.14
C ALA A 46 4.22 14.01 6.36
N HIS A 47 2.95 13.64 6.25
CA HIS A 47 1.95 13.71 7.30
C HIS A 47 1.52 12.34 7.86
N THR A 48 2.23 11.25 7.53
CA THR A 48 1.95 9.97 8.17
C THR A 48 2.26 10.08 9.65
N PHE A 49 1.30 9.69 10.49
CA PHE A 49 1.53 9.56 11.92
C PHE A 49 2.68 8.60 12.17
N ASP A 50 3.65 9.04 12.96
CA ASP A 50 4.62 8.13 13.53
C ASP A 50 3.85 7.03 14.28
N PRO A 51 4.23 5.75 14.09
CA PRO A 51 3.62 4.68 14.85
C PRO A 51 3.75 4.99 16.33
N ILE A 52 2.64 4.89 17.06
CA ILE A 52 2.64 4.99 18.52
C ILE A 52 3.66 3.94 19.00
N PRO A 53 4.73 4.34 19.72
CA PRO A 53 5.69 3.36 20.22
C PRO A 53 4.91 2.37 21.08
N GLU A 54 5.11 1.07 20.83
CA GLU A 54 4.54 0.03 21.69
C GLU A 54 4.97 0.36 23.12
N SER A 55 4.00 0.70 23.96
CA SER A 55 4.23 0.76 25.39
C SER A 55 4.59 -0.66 25.80
N ASP A 56 5.86 -0.88 26.15
CA ASP A 56 6.31 -2.03 26.91
C ASP A 56 5.54 -2.01 28.24
N ASP A 57 4.32 -2.56 28.24
CA ASP A 57 3.64 -2.95 29.47
C ASP A 57 4.41 -4.14 30.03
N GLN A 58 5.53 -3.83 30.71
CA GLN A 58 6.18 -4.72 31.65
C GLN A 58 5.55 -4.51 33.04
N GLU A 59 4.90 -5.59 33.49
CA GLU A 59 4.45 -5.96 34.85
C GLU A 59 3.17 -5.32 35.44
#